data_AF-A0A818M436-F1
#
_entry.id   AF-A0A818M436-F1
#
_cell.length_a   1.000
_cell.length_b   1.000
_cell.length_c   1.000
_cell.angle_alpha   90.00
_cell.angle_beta   90.00
_cell.angle_gamma   90.00
#
_symmetry.space_group_name_H-M   'P 1'
#
loop_
_entity.id
_entity.type
_entity.pdbx_description
1 polymer ?
#
loop_
_entity_poly.entity_id
_entity_poly.type
_entity_poly.pdbx_seq_one_letter_code
_entity_poly.pdbx_strand_id
1 'polypeptide(L)'
;MLSNITRSKNLYRYEQSVKDYAVSLYILGGRNVYDFVRLNIPGFIPNLTSLRSILTSSKKYFIEGEFQYERFNEFIELSDCKYAFCGEDSTSVVSKVCYDSRSNSFVGFPLPLKDGFPCSRYFPTNSFGELEQWYEKIDKSFLINVHVIQAVCPSNRTSPSPFLLAAYGTNSKYTARDILNRWSKTFDSFMTQNIRILGFSSDCDPKQMKAMRDSMGFFSNEHTGFECHPDHFKISLFKIIKCIELTFVEKSTNVIDRVYNAWCAVFIVRIWYAWLQTTNSDELNKKVSHSHSTVFNEPIPKRNFFIAIPTLFSLELNAHSLTYLVILYAEQKITEEALNIALFNSQMCFRTFRVARSMSGPFSSVVNFSVYEFLQGVEKLAVLQSIKWSSESKENNIIFPKHHKQSKKTSLTRLTSTITITVTEQALEVTVFSAYLKANQILSVCGLSILNPYDKMISFEEVNRLAYKKLSRSKCTTSNKKHIKSNENDDENEDDDEDEDEDEDEDNEQHRSNRQRSESDIVDEHDESTSIDDFDLDILLNVSRSTIRGMHIFDSIDNSQADSFFPGELNGRIKYMHKKTAKL
;
A
#
# COMPACT_ATOMS: atom_id res chain seq x y z
N MET A 1 -37.96 -16.89 -8.55
CA MET A 1 -37.43 -17.71 -7.42
C MET A 1 -38.25 -18.99 -7.14
N LEU A 2 -39.51 -18.92 -6.66
CA LEU A 2 -40.28 -20.12 -6.24
C LEU A 2 -40.44 -21.22 -7.32
N SER A 3 -40.32 -20.86 -8.60
CA SER A 3 -40.45 -21.76 -9.76
C SER A 3 -39.40 -22.87 -9.87
N ASN A 4 -38.31 -22.85 -9.08
CA ASN A 4 -37.37 -23.98 -9.00
C ASN A 4 -37.80 -25.03 -7.97
N ILE A 5 -38.58 -24.68 -6.94
CA ILE A 5 -38.99 -25.64 -5.88
C ILE A 5 -39.83 -26.79 -6.46
N THR A 6 -40.61 -26.51 -7.51
CA THR A 6 -41.45 -27.48 -8.22
C THR A 6 -40.73 -28.24 -9.35
N ARG A 7 -39.43 -28.00 -9.57
CA ARG A 7 -38.64 -28.64 -10.64
C ARG A 7 -37.75 -29.76 -10.09
N SER A 8 -37.35 -30.68 -10.97
CA SER A 8 -36.26 -31.61 -10.65
C SER A 8 -34.94 -30.85 -10.50
N LYS A 9 -34.04 -31.35 -9.64
CA LYS A 9 -32.76 -30.71 -9.29
C LYS A 9 -31.88 -30.37 -10.52
N ASN A 10 -32.01 -31.14 -11.60
CA ASN A 10 -31.24 -30.98 -12.83
C ASN A 10 -31.79 -29.88 -13.77
N LEU A 11 -32.98 -29.32 -13.48
CA LEU A 11 -33.66 -28.32 -14.30
C LEU A 11 -33.77 -26.94 -13.62
N TYR A 12 -33.02 -26.72 -12.54
CA TYR A 12 -32.97 -25.42 -11.87
C TYR A 12 -32.36 -24.36 -12.78
N ARG A 13 -33.07 -23.24 -12.96
CA ARG A 13 -32.59 -22.07 -13.71
C ARG A 13 -32.65 -20.85 -12.81
N TYR A 14 -31.60 -20.04 -12.83
CA TYR A 14 -31.44 -18.89 -11.94
C TYR A 14 -31.36 -17.61 -12.76
N GLU A 15 -32.21 -16.64 -12.41
CA GLU A 15 -32.15 -15.26 -12.92
C GLU A 15 -30.87 -14.57 -12.44
N GLN A 16 -30.45 -13.50 -13.12
CA GLN A 16 -29.18 -12.83 -12.80
C GLN A 16 -29.17 -12.25 -11.39
N SER A 17 -30.27 -11.67 -10.92
CA SER A 17 -30.43 -11.20 -9.53
C SER A 17 -30.19 -12.30 -8.49
N VAL A 18 -30.60 -13.54 -8.77
CA VAL A 18 -30.37 -14.69 -7.87
C VAL A 18 -28.90 -15.12 -7.91
N LYS A 19 -28.25 -15.06 -9.07
CA LYS A 19 -26.80 -15.33 -9.19
C LYS A 19 -25.98 -14.27 -8.46
N ASP A 20 -26.32 -13.00 -8.65
CA ASP A 20 -25.67 -11.86 -8.01
C ASP A 20 -25.81 -11.92 -6.47
N TYR A 21 -27.01 -12.25 -5.98
CA TYR A 21 -27.26 -12.51 -4.56
C TYR A 21 -26.46 -13.72 -4.05
N ALA A 22 -26.46 -14.85 -4.78
CA ALA A 22 -25.73 -16.05 -4.41
C ALA A 22 -24.21 -15.81 -4.33
N VAL A 23 -23.64 -15.12 -5.31
CA VAL A 23 -22.23 -14.69 -5.32
C VAL A 23 -21.94 -13.75 -4.15
N SER A 24 -22.81 -12.77 -3.88
CA SER A 24 -22.65 -11.84 -2.77
C SER A 24 -22.68 -12.56 -1.42
N LEU A 25 -23.62 -13.50 -1.24
CA LEU A 25 -23.76 -14.33 -0.05
C LEU A 25 -22.53 -15.22 0.17
N TYR A 26 -22.00 -15.84 -0.89
CA TYR A 26 -20.81 -16.69 -0.80
C TYR A 26 -19.54 -15.92 -0.43
N ILE A 27 -19.35 -14.72 -1.00
CA ILE A 27 -18.14 -13.93 -0.75
C ILE A 27 -18.22 -13.23 0.62
N LEU A 28 -19.38 -12.71 1.02
CA LEU A 28 -19.54 -11.98 2.30
C LEU A 28 -19.83 -12.89 3.50
N GLY A 29 -20.57 -13.99 3.32
CA GLY A 29 -20.88 -14.95 4.38
C GLY A 29 -19.97 -16.19 4.40
N GLY A 30 -19.12 -16.36 3.38
CA GLY A 30 -18.28 -17.53 3.23
C GLY A 30 -19.05 -18.81 2.84
N ARG A 31 -18.30 -19.90 2.66
CA ARG A 31 -18.85 -21.20 2.24
C ARG A 31 -19.91 -21.74 3.20
N ASN A 32 -19.69 -21.61 4.52
CA ASN A 32 -20.54 -22.24 5.52
C ASN A 32 -21.94 -21.62 5.56
N VAL A 33 -22.05 -20.29 5.50
CA VAL A 33 -23.34 -19.59 5.41
C VAL A 33 -24.02 -19.90 4.08
N TYR A 34 -23.26 -19.95 2.98
CA TYR A 34 -23.79 -20.32 1.67
C TYR A 34 -24.38 -21.73 1.65
N ASP A 35 -23.64 -22.73 2.13
CA ASP A 35 -24.09 -24.12 2.20
C ASP A 35 -25.26 -24.29 3.18
N PHE A 36 -25.26 -23.57 4.32
CA PHE A 36 -26.41 -23.54 5.23
C PHE A 36 -27.69 -23.07 4.52
N VAL A 37 -27.66 -21.92 3.83
CA VAL A 37 -28.83 -21.41 3.09
C VAL A 37 -29.22 -22.37 1.96
N ARG A 38 -28.25 -22.93 1.23
CA ARG A 38 -28.47 -23.86 0.12
C ARG A 38 -29.15 -25.17 0.55
N LEU A 39 -28.77 -25.70 1.72
CA LEU A 39 -29.31 -26.95 2.25
C LEU A 39 -30.70 -26.76 2.87
N ASN A 40 -30.92 -25.65 3.57
CA ASN A 40 -32.21 -25.35 4.20
C ASN A 40 -33.29 -24.86 3.21
N ILE A 41 -32.90 -24.28 2.06
CA ILE A 41 -33.85 -23.81 1.05
C ILE A 41 -33.52 -24.39 -0.34
N PRO A 42 -33.93 -25.64 -0.63
CA PRO A 42 -33.62 -26.31 -1.90
C PRO A 42 -34.09 -25.53 -3.14
N GLY A 43 -33.21 -25.39 -4.13
CA GLY A 43 -33.50 -24.68 -5.38
C GLY A 43 -33.51 -23.14 -5.31
N PHE A 44 -33.30 -22.56 -4.13
CA PHE A 44 -33.24 -21.11 -3.92
C PHE A 44 -31.99 -20.47 -4.53
N ILE A 45 -30.81 -21.05 -4.26
CA ILE A 45 -29.51 -20.62 -4.78
C ILE A 45 -28.81 -21.76 -5.54
N PRO A 46 -27.85 -21.46 -6.45
CA PRO A 46 -27.09 -22.48 -7.19
C PRO A 46 -26.29 -23.43 -6.30
N ASN A 47 -25.91 -24.60 -6.84
CA ASN A 47 -24.89 -25.44 -6.20
C ASN A 47 -23.48 -24.82 -6.35
N LEU A 48 -22.51 -25.28 -5.56
CA LEU A 48 -21.14 -24.74 -5.56
C LEU A 48 -20.44 -24.86 -6.92
N THR A 49 -20.69 -25.90 -7.70
CA THR A 49 -20.11 -26.08 -9.05
C THR A 49 -20.65 -25.03 -10.01
N SER A 50 -21.96 -24.80 -10.02
CA SER A 50 -22.59 -23.73 -10.79
C SER A 50 -22.15 -22.34 -10.32
N LEU A 51 -21.97 -22.14 -9.01
CA LEU A 51 -21.45 -20.89 -8.46
C LEU A 51 -20.00 -20.62 -8.89
N ARG A 52 -19.13 -21.63 -8.82
CA ARG A 52 -17.76 -21.55 -9.35
C ARG A 52 -17.76 -21.21 -10.84
N SER A 53 -18.62 -21.87 -11.63
CA SER A 53 -18.80 -21.54 -13.05
C SER A 53 -19.24 -20.08 -13.25
N ILE A 54 -20.19 -19.56 -12.46
CA ILE A 54 -20.62 -18.15 -12.50
C ILE A 54 -19.43 -17.22 -12.20
N LEU A 55 -18.68 -17.48 -11.12
CA LEU A 55 -17.49 -16.70 -10.75
C LEU A 55 -16.44 -16.69 -11.87
N THR A 56 -16.08 -17.86 -12.40
CA THR A 56 -15.12 -17.98 -13.51
C THR A 56 -15.62 -17.30 -14.80
N SER A 57 -16.93 -17.40 -15.08
CA SER A 57 -17.54 -16.78 -16.27
C SER A 57 -17.58 -15.25 -16.24
N SER A 58 -17.37 -14.63 -15.07
CA SER A 58 -17.42 -13.17 -14.90
C SER A 58 -16.31 -12.42 -15.64
N LYS A 59 -15.29 -13.12 -16.16
CA LYS A 59 -14.09 -12.60 -16.83
C LYS A 59 -13.22 -11.65 -15.99
N LYS A 60 -13.46 -11.51 -14.69
CA LYS A 60 -12.75 -10.59 -13.77
C LYS A 60 -11.52 -11.25 -13.13
N TYR A 61 -10.80 -12.04 -13.92
CA TYR A 61 -9.53 -12.66 -13.53
C TYR A 61 -8.45 -11.57 -13.41
N PHE A 62 -7.66 -11.63 -12.35
CA PHE A 62 -6.47 -10.80 -12.13
C PHE A 62 -5.21 -11.60 -12.47
N ILE A 63 -4.44 -11.09 -13.41
CA ILE A 63 -3.13 -11.66 -13.78
C ILE A 63 -2.05 -10.88 -13.05
N GLU A 64 -1.09 -11.61 -12.46
CA GLU A 64 0.02 -11.00 -11.74
C GLU A 64 0.82 -10.05 -12.66
N GLY A 65 0.98 -8.80 -12.23
CA GLY A 65 1.68 -7.75 -12.97
C GLY A 65 0.91 -7.13 -14.14
N GLU A 66 -0.31 -7.57 -14.46
CA GLU A 66 -1.09 -7.00 -15.57
C GLU A 66 -1.85 -5.74 -15.12
N PHE A 67 -1.57 -4.60 -15.77
CA PHE A 67 -2.24 -3.32 -15.53
C PHE A 67 -3.54 -3.23 -16.36
N GLN A 68 -4.67 -3.06 -15.68
CA GLN A 68 -6.01 -3.18 -16.26
C GLN A 68 -6.61 -1.81 -16.64
N TYR A 69 -5.93 -1.06 -17.50
CA TYR A 69 -6.35 0.28 -17.92
C TYR A 69 -7.73 0.29 -18.59
N GLU A 70 -7.98 -0.63 -19.53
CA GLU A 70 -9.22 -0.72 -20.30
C GLU A 70 -10.42 -1.04 -19.39
N ARG A 71 -10.25 -1.93 -18.42
CA ARG A 71 -11.30 -2.27 -17.45
C ARG A 71 -11.60 -1.12 -16.49
N PHE A 72 -10.61 -0.28 -16.18
CA PHE A 72 -10.87 0.95 -15.42
C PHE A 72 -11.71 1.93 -16.25
N ASN A 73 -11.40 2.09 -17.54
CA ASN A 73 -12.23 2.91 -18.44
C ASN A 73 -13.68 2.39 -18.50
N GLU A 74 -13.90 1.10 -18.77
CA GLU A 74 -15.24 0.46 -18.71
C GLU A 74 -15.97 0.70 -17.37
N PHE A 75 -15.22 0.74 -16.26
CA PHE A 75 -15.77 0.98 -14.93
C PHE A 75 -16.18 2.45 -14.70
N ILE A 76 -15.46 3.43 -15.28
CA ILE A 76 -15.74 4.85 -15.08
C ILE A 76 -16.61 5.50 -16.17
N GLU A 77 -16.79 4.88 -17.34
CA GLU A 77 -17.63 5.41 -18.44
C GLU A 77 -19.05 5.78 -17.98
N LEU A 78 -19.61 5.02 -17.03
CA LEU A 78 -20.92 5.27 -16.43
C LEU A 78 -20.95 6.50 -15.50
N SER A 79 -19.79 7.02 -15.12
CA SER A 79 -19.63 8.05 -14.07
C SER A 79 -19.35 9.45 -14.60
N ASP A 80 -18.88 9.60 -15.85
CA ASP A 80 -18.40 10.86 -16.47
C ASP A 80 -17.29 11.56 -15.66
N CYS A 81 -16.34 10.78 -15.13
CA CYS A 81 -15.23 11.29 -14.31
C CYS A 81 -13.98 11.44 -15.17
N LYS A 82 -13.53 12.69 -15.37
CA LYS A 82 -12.38 13.04 -16.22
C LYS A 82 -11.04 12.99 -15.51
N TYR A 83 -11.06 12.80 -14.19
CA TYR A 83 -9.88 12.80 -13.34
C TYR A 83 -9.81 11.54 -12.51
N ALA A 84 -8.59 11.13 -12.20
CA ALA A 84 -8.33 10.10 -11.21
C ALA A 84 -7.06 10.40 -10.43
N PHE A 85 -6.90 9.72 -9.31
CA PHE A 85 -5.72 9.80 -8.46
C PHE A 85 -5.24 8.38 -8.14
N CYS A 86 -3.94 8.15 -8.25
CA CYS A 86 -3.32 6.83 -8.09
C CYS A 86 -2.70 6.67 -6.71
N GLY A 87 -2.68 5.44 -6.21
CA GLY A 87 -1.92 5.02 -5.03
C GLY A 87 -1.05 3.82 -5.38
N GLU A 88 0.20 3.87 -4.97
CA GLU A 88 1.15 2.76 -5.01
C GLU A 88 1.58 2.43 -3.57
N ASP A 89 1.56 1.15 -3.19
CA ASP A 89 1.86 0.72 -1.82
C ASP A 89 2.20 -0.78 -1.79
N SER A 90 2.95 -1.23 -0.80
CA SER A 90 3.36 -2.63 -0.64
C SER A 90 3.02 -3.18 0.74
N THR A 91 2.70 -4.48 0.82
CA THR A 91 2.48 -5.13 2.12
C THR A 91 3.10 -6.52 2.17
N SER A 92 3.49 -6.94 3.37
CA SER A 92 4.11 -8.25 3.61
C SER A 92 3.17 -9.40 3.29
N VAL A 93 3.74 -10.44 2.68
CA VAL A 93 3.07 -11.68 2.27
C VAL A 93 3.82 -12.91 2.76
N VAL A 94 3.10 -14.02 2.88
CA VAL A 94 3.74 -15.33 3.09
C VAL A 94 4.58 -15.65 1.85
N SER A 95 5.88 -15.86 2.05
CA SER A 95 6.86 -16.19 1.00
C SER A 95 6.63 -17.59 0.43
N LYS A 96 5.58 -17.72 -0.38
CA LYS A 96 5.08 -18.97 -0.93
C LYS A 96 4.83 -18.84 -2.44
N VAL A 97 5.28 -19.84 -3.17
CA VAL A 97 5.08 -19.97 -4.62
C VAL A 97 3.94 -20.95 -4.88
N CYS A 98 3.01 -20.56 -5.75
CA CYS A 98 1.81 -21.32 -6.09
C CYS A 98 1.65 -21.41 -7.61
N TYR A 99 1.24 -22.58 -8.12
CA TYR A 99 0.91 -22.75 -9.53
C TYR A 99 -0.52 -22.23 -9.83
N ASP A 100 -0.66 -21.28 -10.76
CA ASP A 100 -1.95 -20.90 -11.34
C ASP A 100 -2.18 -21.68 -12.64
N SER A 101 -3.11 -22.64 -12.59
CA SER A 101 -3.48 -23.47 -13.73
C SER A 101 -4.20 -22.71 -14.85
N ARG A 102 -4.64 -21.46 -14.62
CA ARG A 102 -5.33 -20.64 -15.63
C ARG A 102 -4.36 -19.95 -16.57
N SER A 103 -3.19 -19.55 -16.07
CA SER A 103 -2.11 -18.93 -16.83
C SER A 103 -0.97 -19.90 -17.18
N ASN A 104 -1.00 -21.13 -16.63
CA ASN A 104 0.09 -22.10 -16.69
C ASN A 104 1.41 -21.51 -16.18
N SER A 105 1.36 -20.79 -15.05
CA SER A 105 2.52 -20.07 -14.50
C SER A 105 2.60 -20.17 -12.98
N PHE A 106 3.80 -19.99 -12.45
CA PHE A 106 4.05 -19.92 -11.01
C PHE A 106 3.99 -18.46 -10.52
N VAL A 107 3.22 -18.25 -9.46
CA VAL A 107 2.94 -16.96 -8.80
C VAL A 107 3.62 -16.95 -7.44
N GLY A 108 4.21 -15.81 -7.05
CA GLY A 108 4.90 -15.67 -5.75
C GLY A 108 6.43 -15.63 -5.83
N PHE A 109 7.02 -15.75 -7.02
CA PHE A 109 8.35 -15.21 -7.30
C PHE A 109 8.25 -13.70 -7.60
N PRO A 110 9.30 -12.90 -7.38
CA PRO A 110 9.29 -11.48 -7.71
C PRO A 110 9.33 -11.30 -9.23
N LEU A 111 8.34 -10.62 -9.80
CA LEU A 111 8.31 -10.38 -11.23
C LEU A 111 9.45 -9.42 -11.63
N PRO A 112 10.27 -9.76 -12.65
CA PRO A 112 11.31 -8.86 -13.12
C PRO A 112 10.69 -7.63 -13.77
N LEU A 113 11.32 -6.47 -13.56
CA LEU A 113 10.83 -5.21 -14.09
C LEU A 113 11.49 -4.87 -15.44
N LYS A 114 10.69 -4.36 -16.38
CA LYS A 114 11.12 -3.74 -17.63
C LYS A 114 10.56 -2.33 -17.70
N ASP A 115 11.46 -1.33 -17.71
CA ASP A 115 11.11 0.09 -17.57
C ASP A 115 10.17 0.34 -16.36
N GLY A 116 10.44 -0.32 -15.24
CA GLY A 116 9.60 -0.26 -14.04
C GLY A 116 8.29 -1.05 -14.08
N PHE A 117 7.85 -1.62 -15.21
CA PHE A 117 6.67 -2.48 -15.24
C PHE A 117 7.04 -3.95 -14.98
N PRO A 118 6.27 -4.67 -14.16
CA PRO A 118 6.44 -6.12 -14.00
C PRO A 118 6.18 -6.83 -15.33
N CYS A 119 7.04 -7.77 -15.70
CA CYS A 119 6.78 -8.69 -16.79
C CYS A 119 5.71 -9.69 -16.35
N SER A 120 4.44 -9.48 -16.74
CA SER A 120 3.37 -10.41 -16.40
C SER A 120 3.60 -11.80 -17.02
N ARG A 121 3.16 -12.85 -16.32
CA ARG A 121 3.33 -14.26 -16.72
C ARG A 121 4.79 -14.65 -17.02
N TYR A 122 5.77 -14.14 -16.27
CA TYR A 122 7.20 -14.39 -16.50
C TYR A 122 7.67 -15.83 -16.19
N PHE A 123 6.96 -16.55 -15.32
CA PHE A 123 7.32 -17.92 -14.89
C PHE A 123 6.37 -19.02 -15.43
N PRO A 124 6.16 -19.17 -16.75
CA PRO A 124 5.41 -20.29 -17.31
C PRO A 124 6.36 -21.47 -17.59
N THR A 125 6.06 -22.66 -17.08
CA THR A 125 6.83 -23.86 -17.46
C THR A 125 5.99 -25.12 -17.41
N ASN A 126 6.37 -26.07 -18.27
CA ASN A 126 5.90 -27.46 -18.26
C ASN A 126 7.00 -28.42 -17.77
N SER A 127 8.18 -27.91 -17.42
CA SER A 127 9.37 -28.69 -17.04
C SER A 127 9.64 -28.61 -15.55
N PHE A 128 9.75 -29.76 -14.87
CA PHE A 128 10.13 -29.79 -13.46
C PHE A 128 11.54 -29.22 -13.22
N GLY A 129 12.52 -29.54 -14.08
CA GLY A 129 13.90 -29.09 -13.92
C GLY A 129 14.11 -27.58 -14.14
N GLU A 130 13.18 -26.90 -14.80
CA GLU A 130 13.17 -25.44 -14.89
C GLU A 130 12.59 -24.82 -13.62
N LEU A 131 11.50 -25.39 -13.10
CA LEU A 131 10.90 -24.99 -11.82
C LEU A 131 11.89 -25.15 -10.65
N GLU A 132 12.59 -26.27 -10.60
CA GLU A 132 13.62 -26.57 -9.59
C GLU A 132 14.73 -25.51 -9.61
N GLN A 133 15.24 -25.17 -10.80
CA GLN A 133 16.23 -24.09 -10.96
C GLN A 133 15.72 -22.71 -10.51
N TRP A 134 14.45 -22.39 -10.70
CA TRP A 134 13.88 -21.14 -10.17
C TRP A 134 13.80 -21.16 -8.64
N TYR A 135 13.35 -22.26 -8.05
CA TYR A 135 13.28 -22.43 -6.59
C TYR A 135 14.64 -22.36 -5.90
N GLU A 136 15.72 -22.77 -6.56
CA GLU A 136 17.09 -22.70 -6.02
C GLU A 136 17.76 -21.33 -6.22
N LYS A 137 17.43 -20.60 -7.29
CA LYS A 137 18.16 -19.39 -7.71
C LYS A 137 17.41 -18.07 -7.46
N ILE A 138 16.10 -18.12 -7.19
CA ILE A 138 15.24 -16.92 -7.13
C ILE A 138 14.58 -16.82 -5.75
N ASP A 139 14.90 -15.75 -5.03
CA ASP A 139 14.23 -15.38 -3.79
C ASP A 139 12.71 -15.34 -3.99
N LYS A 140 11.94 -15.83 -3.02
CA LYS A 140 10.47 -15.70 -3.04
C LYS A 140 10.05 -14.26 -2.75
N SER A 141 8.88 -13.85 -3.25
CA SER A 141 8.29 -12.56 -2.92
C SER A 141 7.86 -12.52 -1.46
N PHE A 142 8.46 -11.61 -0.69
CA PHE A 142 8.05 -11.29 0.69
C PHE A 142 7.14 -10.07 0.78
N LEU A 143 7.03 -9.28 -0.30
CA LEU A 143 6.06 -8.20 -0.46
C LEU A 143 5.14 -8.46 -1.67
N ILE A 144 3.94 -7.91 -1.61
CA ILE A 144 3.12 -7.64 -2.80
C ILE A 144 2.97 -6.12 -2.96
N ASN A 145 3.31 -5.60 -4.15
CA ASN A 145 3.06 -4.22 -4.52
C ASN A 145 1.70 -4.12 -5.24
N VAL A 146 0.90 -3.11 -4.91
CA VAL A 146 -0.42 -2.85 -5.49
C VAL A 146 -0.52 -1.44 -6.04
N HIS A 147 -1.19 -1.32 -7.18
CA HIS A 147 -1.52 -0.07 -7.83
C HIS A 147 -3.03 0.09 -7.78
N VAL A 148 -3.52 1.07 -7.03
CA VAL A 148 -4.94 1.35 -6.87
C VAL A 148 -5.25 2.72 -7.45
N ILE A 149 -6.40 2.87 -8.10
CA ILE A 149 -6.84 4.13 -8.71
C ILE A 149 -8.21 4.52 -8.20
N GLN A 150 -8.36 5.78 -7.80
CA GLN A 150 -9.60 6.38 -7.34
C GLN A 150 -10.06 7.41 -8.37
N ALA A 151 -11.22 7.17 -8.97
CA ALA A 151 -11.88 8.15 -9.83
C ALA A 151 -12.30 9.38 -9.00
N VAL A 152 -12.00 10.57 -9.51
CA VAL A 152 -12.33 11.86 -8.91
C VAL A 152 -13.48 12.45 -9.71
N CYS A 153 -14.64 12.55 -9.06
CA CYS A 153 -15.93 12.82 -9.70
C CYS A 153 -16.59 14.05 -9.09
N PRO A 154 -17.55 14.70 -9.78
CA PRO A 154 -18.18 15.92 -9.29
C PRO A 154 -18.93 15.75 -7.98
N SER A 155 -18.96 16.82 -7.19
CA SER A 155 -19.51 16.87 -5.82
C SER A 155 -20.99 16.44 -5.70
N ASN A 156 -21.71 16.40 -6.82
CA ASN A 156 -23.11 15.94 -6.92
C ASN A 156 -23.25 14.42 -7.11
N ARG A 157 -22.16 13.68 -7.35
CA ARG A 157 -22.12 12.22 -7.54
C ARG A 157 -21.28 11.56 -6.45
N THR A 158 -21.67 10.34 -6.07
CA THR A 158 -20.80 9.49 -5.24
C THR A 158 -19.66 8.95 -6.10
N SER A 159 -18.42 9.28 -5.74
CA SER A 159 -17.22 8.69 -6.37
C SER A 159 -17.31 7.16 -6.35
N PRO A 160 -16.99 6.47 -7.46
CA PRO A 160 -16.84 5.01 -7.50
C PRO A 160 -15.88 4.51 -6.42
N SER A 161 -16.00 3.25 -6.02
CA SER A 161 -15.00 2.62 -5.14
C SER A 161 -13.62 2.61 -5.81
N PRO A 162 -12.52 2.67 -5.02
CA PRO A 162 -11.18 2.47 -5.57
C PRO A 162 -11.10 1.16 -6.34
N PHE A 163 -10.44 1.21 -7.49
CA PHE A 163 -10.25 0.11 -8.43
C PHE A 163 -8.80 -0.36 -8.35
N LEU A 164 -8.57 -1.67 -8.24
CA LEU A 164 -7.23 -2.24 -8.26
C LEU A 164 -6.76 -2.37 -9.71
N LEU A 165 -5.78 -1.55 -10.09
CA LEU A 165 -5.23 -1.48 -11.43
C LEU A 165 -4.26 -2.64 -11.71
N ALA A 166 -3.37 -2.95 -10.76
CA ALA A 166 -2.40 -4.04 -10.85
C ALA A 166 -1.96 -4.52 -9.46
N ALA A 167 -1.48 -5.77 -9.38
CA ALA A 167 -0.82 -6.31 -8.20
C ALA A 167 0.24 -7.36 -8.59
N TYR A 168 1.39 -7.39 -7.91
CA TYR A 168 2.47 -8.35 -8.18
C TYR A 168 3.41 -8.54 -6.99
N GLY A 169 3.98 -9.73 -6.89
CA GLY A 169 5.03 -10.06 -5.94
C GLY A 169 6.32 -9.28 -6.22
N THR A 170 6.98 -8.83 -5.15
CA THR A 170 8.26 -8.13 -5.23
C THR A 170 9.16 -8.47 -4.06
N ASN A 171 10.45 -8.22 -4.25
CA ASN A 171 11.52 -8.32 -3.26
C ASN A 171 12.13 -6.94 -2.92
N SER A 172 11.42 -5.85 -3.23
CA SER A 172 11.86 -4.46 -3.04
C SER A 172 13.13 -4.04 -3.82
N LYS A 173 13.73 -4.89 -4.68
CA LYS A 173 14.99 -4.58 -5.41
C LYS A 173 14.82 -3.55 -6.56
N TYR A 174 13.65 -2.88 -6.66
CA TYR A 174 13.39 -1.83 -7.65
C TYR A 174 14.00 -0.48 -7.26
N THR A 175 14.18 0.40 -8.25
CA THR A 175 14.82 1.72 -8.07
C THR A 175 13.81 2.87 -8.16
N ALA A 176 14.21 4.08 -7.73
CA ALA A 176 13.43 5.30 -7.95
C ALA A 176 13.15 5.57 -9.45
N ARG A 177 14.05 5.13 -10.35
CA ARG A 177 13.86 5.27 -11.81
C ARG A 177 12.77 4.32 -12.33
N ASP A 178 12.67 3.12 -11.77
CA ASP A 178 11.58 2.19 -12.09
C ASP A 178 10.22 2.78 -11.69
N ILE A 179 10.14 3.38 -10.51
CA ILE A 179 8.93 4.07 -10.03
C ILE A 179 8.55 5.23 -10.98
N LEU A 180 9.50 6.10 -11.33
CA LEU A 180 9.27 7.21 -12.27
C LEU A 180 8.81 6.74 -13.66
N ASN A 181 9.46 5.72 -14.23
CA ASN A 181 9.05 5.13 -15.51
C ASN A 181 7.64 4.53 -15.41
N ARG A 182 7.31 3.89 -14.28
CA ARG A 182 6.01 3.30 -13.99
C ARG A 182 4.89 4.35 -13.90
N TRP A 183 5.14 5.44 -13.20
CA TRP A 183 4.21 6.57 -13.10
C TRP A 183 4.03 7.30 -14.44
N SER A 184 5.10 7.55 -15.19
CA SER A 184 5.03 8.20 -16.51
C SER A 184 4.17 7.41 -17.48
N LYS A 185 4.46 6.12 -17.71
CA LYS A 185 3.64 5.33 -18.65
C LYS A 185 2.21 5.13 -18.14
N THR A 186 2.00 5.05 -16.83
CA THR A 186 0.64 5.00 -16.24
C THR A 186 -0.14 6.29 -16.55
N PHE A 187 0.50 7.45 -16.44
CA PHE A 187 -0.08 8.73 -16.86
C PHE A 187 -0.40 8.73 -18.36
N ASP A 188 0.55 8.31 -19.21
CA ASP A 188 0.37 8.24 -20.67
C ASP A 188 -0.78 7.30 -21.08
N SER A 189 -0.85 6.11 -20.47
CA SER A 189 -1.92 5.13 -20.69
C SER A 189 -3.31 5.69 -20.37
N PHE A 190 -3.46 6.44 -19.28
CA PHE A 190 -4.75 7.08 -18.95
C PHE A 190 -5.04 8.33 -19.81
N MET A 191 -4.02 9.09 -20.20
CA MET A 191 -4.17 10.23 -21.11
C MET A 191 -4.69 9.81 -22.49
N THR A 192 -4.27 8.65 -23.02
CA THR A 192 -4.85 8.11 -24.27
C THR A 192 -6.33 7.72 -24.15
N GLN A 193 -6.82 7.50 -22.92
CA GLN A 193 -8.23 7.24 -22.59
C GLN A 193 -8.99 8.53 -22.19
N ASN A 194 -8.39 9.72 -22.35
CA ASN A 194 -8.95 11.02 -21.93
C ASN A 194 -9.22 11.12 -20.42
N ILE A 195 -8.45 10.36 -19.61
CA ILE A 195 -8.49 10.38 -18.15
C ILE A 195 -7.22 11.07 -17.65
N ARG A 196 -7.36 12.20 -16.95
CA ARG A 196 -6.21 12.93 -16.41
C ARG A 196 -5.88 12.47 -15.00
N ILE A 197 -4.70 11.88 -14.82
CA ILE A 197 -4.17 11.59 -13.49
C ILE A 197 -3.71 12.89 -12.83
N LEU A 198 -4.25 13.17 -11.65
CA LEU A 198 -3.92 14.37 -10.86
C LEU A 198 -2.65 14.21 -10.02
N GLY A 199 -2.27 12.97 -9.72
CA GLY A 199 -1.07 12.64 -8.96
C GLY A 199 -1.05 11.18 -8.52
N PHE A 200 0.05 10.84 -7.83
CA PHE A 200 0.29 9.55 -7.22
C PHE A 200 0.50 9.76 -5.71
N SER A 201 -0.09 8.92 -4.87
CA SER A 201 0.28 8.75 -3.47
C SER A 201 1.14 7.50 -3.30
N SER A 202 2.11 7.61 -2.41
CA SER A 202 3.09 6.58 -2.10
C SER A 202 3.47 6.71 -0.63
N ASP A 203 4.06 5.66 -0.09
CA ASP A 203 4.67 5.68 1.23
C ASP A 203 6.03 6.41 1.20
N CYS A 204 6.57 6.71 2.38
CA CYS A 204 7.74 7.57 2.53
C CYS A 204 9.07 6.79 2.51
N ASP A 205 9.12 5.65 1.83
CA ASP A 205 10.36 4.87 1.70
C ASP A 205 11.42 5.63 0.87
N PRO A 206 12.74 5.39 1.06
CA PRO A 206 13.79 6.17 0.39
C PRO A 206 13.73 6.18 -1.14
N LYS A 207 13.23 5.12 -1.79
CA LYS A 207 13.11 4.99 -3.25
C LYS A 207 11.89 5.77 -3.75
N GLN A 208 10.74 5.61 -3.08
CA GLN A 208 9.50 6.36 -3.39
C GLN A 208 9.71 7.86 -3.13
N MET A 209 10.33 8.24 -2.01
CA MET A 209 10.70 9.63 -1.69
C MET A 209 11.67 10.23 -2.70
N LYS A 210 12.65 9.46 -3.17
CA LYS A 210 13.54 9.92 -4.24
C LYS A 210 12.77 10.13 -5.55
N ALA A 211 11.90 9.20 -5.94
CA ALA A 211 11.06 9.34 -7.14
C ALA A 211 10.16 10.59 -7.06
N MET A 212 9.47 10.83 -5.94
CA MET A 212 8.65 12.03 -5.74
C MET A 212 9.47 13.33 -5.80
N ARG A 213 10.69 13.35 -5.23
CA ARG A 213 11.57 14.53 -5.30
C ARG A 213 12.10 14.77 -6.71
N ASP A 214 12.53 13.72 -7.39
CA ASP A 214 13.06 13.79 -8.75
C ASP A 214 11.96 14.22 -9.75
N SER A 215 10.69 13.85 -9.54
CA SER A 215 9.56 14.31 -10.38
C SER A 215 9.17 15.78 -10.16
N MET A 216 9.49 16.37 -9.00
CA MET A 216 9.18 17.77 -8.67
C MET A 216 10.34 18.76 -8.91
N GLY A 217 11.56 18.28 -9.15
CA GLY A 217 12.65 19.09 -9.74
C GLY A 217 13.38 20.10 -8.83
N PHE A 218 13.49 19.84 -7.52
CA PHE A 218 13.95 20.85 -6.54
C PHE A 218 15.41 20.74 -5.99
N PHE A 219 16.05 21.92 -5.79
CA PHE A 219 17.05 22.34 -4.75
C PHE A 219 18.58 22.49 -5.00
N SER A 220 19.13 23.62 -4.51
CA SER A 220 20.55 23.87 -4.14
C SER A 220 20.74 25.08 -3.15
N ASN A 221 21.57 24.97 -2.09
CA ASN A 221 22.17 26.02 -1.19
C ASN A 221 21.28 26.83 -0.17
N GLU A 222 21.73 27.60 0.87
CA GLU A 222 23.07 28.04 1.41
C GLU A 222 23.09 28.28 3.01
N HIS A 223 24.14 28.83 3.70
CA HIS A 223 24.37 28.82 5.21
C HIS A 223 24.10 30.11 6.07
N THR A 224 23.70 29.96 7.37
CA THR A 224 24.20 30.55 8.69
C THR A 224 23.26 30.24 9.91
N GLY A 225 23.57 30.57 11.20
CA GLY A 225 22.90 29.91 12.38
C GLY A 225 22.82 30.55 13.81
N PHE A 226 22.09 29.89 14.75
CA PHE A 226 21.56 30.37 16.08
C PHE A 226 21.33 29.27 17.19
N GLU A 227 20.99 29.68 18.44
CA GLU A 227 20.75 28.87 19.69
C GLU A 227 19.31 29.02 20.30
N CYS A 228 18.78 28.10 21.14
CA CYS A 228 17.72 28.35 22.19
C CYS A 228 17.37 27.13 23.13
N HIS A 229 16.21 27.15 23.84
CA HIS A 229 15.83 26.40 25.07
C HIS A 229 14.74 25.31 24.89
N PRO A 230 14.60 24.28 25.77
CA PRO A 230 13.86 23.04 25.43
C PRO A 230 12.34 22.99 25.68
N ASP A 231 11.80 23.68 26.68
CA ASP A 231 10.48 23.29 27.22
C ASP A 231 9.26 23.65 26.36
N HIS A 232 9.43 24.52 25.36
CA HIS A 232 8.32 24.99 24.53
C HIS A 232 8.02 24.11 23.30
N PHE A 233 8.85 23.10 23.00
CA PHE A 233 8.73 22.29 21.78
C PHE A 233 7.42 21.50 21.67
N LYS A 234 6.89 20.99 22.79
CA LYS A 234 5.68 20.15 22.82
C LYS A 234 4.45 20.89 22.26
N ILE A 235 4.37 22.21 22.45
CA ILE A 235 3.25 23.04 21.97
C ILE A 235 3.31 23.24 20.45
N SER A 236 4.51 23.31 19.86
CA SER A 236 4.69 23.42 18.41
C SER A 236 4.28 22.15 17.66
N LEU A 237 4.54 20.97 18.24
CA LEU A 237 4.17 19.69 17.62
C LEU A 237 2.66 19.54 17.43
N PHE A 238 1.85 19.85 18.46
CA PHE A 238 0.38 19.83 18.33
C PHE A 238 -0.14 20.83 17.29
N LYS A 239 0.52 21.99 17.12
CA LYS A 239 0.17 22.96 16.07
C LYS A 239 0.49 22.43 14.67
N ILE A 240 1.64 21.77 14.48
CA ILE A 240 1.98 21.08 13.22
C ILE A 240 0.91 20.03 12.89
N ILE A 241 0.58 19.15 13.83
CA ILE A 241 -0.47 18.12 13.66
C ILE A 241 -1.81 18.75 13.30
N LYS A 242 -2.22 19.83 13.98
CA LYS A 242 -3.50 20.51 13.69
C LYS A 242 -3.52 21.15 12.31
N CYS A 243 -2.42 21.75 11.86
CA CYS A 243 -2.30 22.25 10.50
C CYS A 243 -2.40 21.13 9.46
N ILE A 244 -1.75 19.97 9.68
CA ILE A 244 -1.87 18.80 8.80
C ILE A 244 -3.31 18.28 8.74
N GLU A 245 -3.97 18.14 9.89
CA GLU A 245 -5.38 17.72 10.00
C GLU A 245 -6.31 18.66 9.20
N LEU A 246 -6.19 19.97 9.42
CA LEU A 246 -6.99 20.97 8.70
C LEU A 246 -6.71 20.96 7.19
N THR A 247 -5.48 20.66 6.78
CA THR A 247 -5.08 20.63 5.37
C THR A 247 -5.61 19.41 4.62
N PHE A 248 -5.42 18.21 5.17
CA PHE A 248 -5.60 16.95 4.41
C PHE A 248 -6.72 16.05 4.93
N VAL A 249 -7.19 16.21 6.17
CA VAL A 249 -8.17 15.31 6.81
C VAL A 249 -9.54 15.96 6.93
N GLU A 250 -9.59 17.19 7.42
CA GLU A 250 -10.84 17.93 7.61
C GLU A 250 -11.47 18.25 6.25
N LYS A 251 -12.77 17.99 6.10
CA LYS A 251 -13.48 18.16 4.81
C LYS A 251 -14.09 19.54 4.64
N SER A 252 -14.36 20.24 5.74
CA SER A 252 -14.96 21.58 5.73
C SER A 252 -13.97 22.71 5.42
N THR A 253 -12.66 22.48 5.54
CA THR A 253 -11.63 23.47 5.20
C THR A 253 -11.70 23.88 3.73
N ASN A 254 -11.75 25.19 3.45
CA ASN A 254 -11.69 25.71 2.09
C ASN A 254 -10.26 25.58 1.51
N VAL A 255 -10.13 25.77 0.20
CA VAL A 255 -8.88 25.54 -0.55
C VAL A 255 -7.73 26.44 -0.09
N ILE A 256 -7.98 27.73 0.13
CA ILE A 256 -6.96 28.70 0.55
C ILE A 256 -6.47 28.40 1.98
N ASP A 257 -7.38 28.06 2.89
CA ASP A 257 -7.02 27.67 4.25
C ASP A 257 -6.21 26.36 4.27
N ARG A 258 -6.42 25.44 3.33
CA ARG A 258 -5.54 24.26 3.17
C ARG A 258 -4.13 24.69 2.75
N VAL A 259 -3.99 25.57 1.76
CA VAL A 259 -2.67 26.11 1.35
C VAL A 259 -1.97 26.81 2.52
N TYR A 260 -2.70 27.65 3.27
CA TYR A 260 -2.21 28.31 4.47
C TYR A 260 -1.67 27.32 5.51
N ASN A 261 -2.47 26.32 5.87
CA ASN A 261 -2.11 25.36 6.91
C ASN A 261 -0.96 24.43 6.45
N ALA A 262 -0.93 24.02 5.19
CA ALA A 262 0.16 23.22 4.61
C ALA A 262 1.50 23.95 4.76
N TRP A 263 1.54 25.20 4.31
CA TRP A 263 2.75 26.02 4.36
C TRP A 263 3.12 26.43 5.78
N CYS A 264 2.15 26.67 6.67
CA CYS A 264 2.42 26.94 8.08
C CYS A 264 3.15 25.75 8.73
N ALA A 265 2.68 24.51 8.51
CA ALA A 265 3.37 23.32 8.97
C ALA A 265 4.79 23.20 8.40
N VAL A 266 4.97 23.39 7.08
CA VAL A 266 6.29 23.40 6.42
C VAL A 266 7.24 24.43 7.04
N PHE A 267 6.81 25.68 7.22
CA PHE A 267 7.67 26.71 7.80
C PHE A 267 8.02 26.43 9.26
N ILE A 268 7.08 25.95 10.08
CA ILE A 268 7.40 25.58 11.48
C ILE A 268 8.51 24.51 11.50
N VAL A 269 8.39 23.48 10.65
CA VAL A 269 9.37 22.38 10.60
C VAL A 269 10.70 22.81 9.98
N ARG A 270 10.70 23.63 8.91
CA ARG A 270 11.93 24.20 8.31
C ARG A 270 12.72 25.04 9.30
N ILE A 271 12.03 25.88 10.08
CA ILE A 271 12.66 26.74 11.08
C ILE A 271 13.22 25.91 12.23
N TRP A 272 12.48 24.92 12.73
CA TRP A 272 12.98 23.96 13.72
C TRP A 272 14.23 23.23 13.21
N TYR A 273 14.21 22.73 11.96
CA TYR A 273 15.37 22.08 11.36
C TYR A 273 16.58 23.02 11.29
N ALA A 274 16.39 24.23 10.77
CA ALA A 274 17.45 25.24 10.68
C ALA A 274 18.06 25.53 12.07
N TRP A 275 17.22 25.78 13.08
CA TRP A 275 17.65 26.02 14.47
C TRP A 275 18.45 24.86 15.07
N LEU A 276 18.01 23.62 14.86
CA LEU A 276 18.68 22.44 15.43
C LEU A 276 20.03 22.17 14.74
N GLN A 277 20.11 22.42 13.44
CA GLN A 277 21.35 22.34 12.68
C GLN A 277 22.41 23.36 13.13
N THR A 278 22.01 24.39 13.87
CA THR A 278 22.87 25.52 14.24
C THR A 278 23.15 25.67 15.74
N THR A 279 22.25 25.19 16.60
CA THR A 279 22.43 25.17 18.06
C THR A 279 23.66 24.32 18.42
N ASN A 280 24.45 24.66 19.43
CA ASN A 280 25.62 23.85 19.80
C ASN A 280 25.19 22.49 20.43
N SER A 281 25.82 21.39 20.03
CA SER A 281 25.58 20.05 20.61
C SER A 281 25.78 20.05 22.14
N ASP A 282 26.81 20.73 22.63
CA ASP A 282 27.13 20.80 24.07
C ASP A 282 26.05 21.54 24.86
N GLU A 283 25.46 22.57 24.26
CA GLU A 283 24.40 23.36 24.86
C GLU A 283 23.09 22.57 24.93
N LEU A 284 22.79 21.82 23.85
CA LEU A 284 21.64 20.93 23.77
C LEU A 284 21.73 19.81 24.80
N ASN A 285 22.89 19.14 24.90
CA ASN A 285 23.13 18.08 25.86
C ASN A 285 23.06 18.59 27.31
N LYS A 286 23.74 19.71 27.63
CA LYS A 286 23.66 20.34 28.97
C LYS A 286 22.21 20.60 29.40
N LYS A 287 21.36 21.05 28.49
CA LYS A 287 19.94 21.32 28.75
C LYS A 287 19.10 20.06 29.01
N VAL A 288 19.48 18.91 28.45
CA VAL A 288 18.80 17.62 28.68
C VAL A 288 19.33 16.91 29.94
N SER A 289 20.63 17.00 30.23
CA SER A 289 21.21 16.42 31.45
C SER A 289 20.65 17.02 32.75
N HIS A 290 20.07 18.23 32.70
CA HIS A 290 19.40 18.86 33.85
C HIS A 290 17.98 18.30 34.11
N SER A 291 17.35 17.61 33.17
CA SER A 291 15.99 17.05 33.34
C SER A 291 15.98 15.54 33.60
N HIS A 292 17.04 14.81 33.24
CA HIS A 292 17.16 13.36 33.49
C HIS A 292 18.48 12.98 34.19
N SER A 293 18.38 12.66 35.48
CA SER A 293 19.48 12.22 36.33
C SER A 293 19.78 10.72 36.17
N THR A 294 20.24 10.28 34.99
CA THR A 294 20.64 8.87 34.76
C THR A 294 21.83 8.67 33.83
N VAL A 295 23.01 8.45 34.45
CA VAL A 295 24.05 7.44 34.14
C VAL A 295 24.74 7.39 32.76
N PHE A 296 24.12 7.78 31.65
CA PHE A 296 24.73 7.71 30.33
C PHE A 296 25.43 9.04 29.96
N ASN A 297 26.76 9.01 29.86
CA ASN A 297 27.61 10.17 29.55
C ASN A 297 27.75 10.45 28.04
N GLU A 298 27.03 9.72 27.19
CA GLU A 298 27.15 9.87 25.74
C GLU A 298 26.31 11.03 25.20
N PRO A 299 26.87 11.85 24.28
CA PRO A 299 26.16 12.99 23.73
C PRO A 299 25.01 12.53 22.82
N ILE A 300 23.77 12.91 23.17
CA ILE A 300 22.59 12.50 22.41
C ILE A 300 22.70 13.07 20.97
N PRO A 301 22.66 12.22 19.92
CA PRO A 301 22.74 12.67 18.55
C PRO A 301 21.63 13.67 18.20
N LYS A 302 22.00 14.78 17.53
CA LYS A 302 21.03 15.82 17.12
C LYS A 302 19.81 15.27 16.36
N ARG A 303 19.97 14.16 15.62
CA ARG A 303 18.87 13.50 14.88
C ARG A 303 17.69 13.13 15.79
N ASN A 304 17.93 12.83 17.07
CA ASN A 304 16.90 12.44 18.04
C ASN A 304 16.01 13.62 18.49
N PHE A 305 16.40 14.87 18.21
CA PHE A 305 15.65 16.09 18.55
C PHE A 305 14.84 16.66 17.38
N PHE A 306 14.63 15.87 16.33
CA PHE A 306 13.87 16.26 15.14
C PHE A 306 12.90 15.15 14.73
N ILE A 307 11.90 15.51 13.92
CA ILE A 307 11.10 14.50 13.21
C ILE A 307 11.97 13.78 12.17
N ALA A 308 11.56 12.60 11.72
CA ALA A 308 12.27 11.89 10.67
C ALA A 308 12.40 12.76 9.40
N ILE A 309 13.59 12.78 8.79
CA ILE A 309 13.87 13.59 7.58
C ILE A 309 12.90 13.29 6.42
N PRO A 310 12.47 12.03 6.16
CA PRO A 310 11.41 11.76 5.20
C PRO A 310 10.11 12.53 5.51
N THR A 311 9.71 12.67 6.77
CA THR A 311 8.50 13.40 7.17
C THR A 311 8.57 14.88 6.80
N LEU A 312 9.72 15.54 6.99
CA LEU A 312 9.95 16.92 6.51
C LEU A 312 9.75 16.99 4.98
N PHE A 313 10.42 16.12 4.22
CA PHE A 313 10.25 16.11 2.77
C PHE A 313 8.80 15.87 2.34
N SER A 314 8.07 14.95 2.99
CA SER A 314 6.67 14.66 2.65
C SER A 314 5.75 15.85 2.93
N LEU A 315 5.99 16.63 4.00
CA LEU A 315 5.26 17.88 4.23
C LEU A 315 5.50 18.90 3.10
N GLU A 316 6.74 19.05 2.66
CA GLU A 316 7.10 19.96 1.56
C GLU A 316 6.48 19.51 0.22
N LEU A 317 6.66 18.24 -0.15
CA LEU A 317 6.11 17.66 -1.39
C LEU A 317 4.59 17.81 -1.42
N ASN A 318 3.89 17.54 -0.31
CA ASN A 318 2.44 17.68 -0.23
C ASN A 318 1.98 19.15 -0.29
N ALA A 319 2.69 20.09 0.37
CA ALA A 319 2.36 21.51 0.31
C ALA A 319 2.58 22.09 -1.10
N HIS A 320 3.69 21.74 -1.76
CA HIS A 320 3.97 22.12 -3.15
C HIS A 320 2.95 21.51 -4.11
N SER A 321 2.62 20.22 -3.98
CA SER A 321 1.65 19.52 -4.85
C SER A 321 0.25 20.12 -4.72
N LEU A 322 -0.19 20.39 -3.48
CA LEU A 322 -1.46 21.09 -3.23
C LEU A 322 -1.46 22.48 -3.88
N THR A 323 -0.41 23.27 -3.65
CA THR A 323 -0.31 24.63 -4.21
C THR A 323 -0.34 24.60 -5.73
N TYR A 324 0.35 23.64 -6.37
CA TYR A 324 0.36 23.48 -7.82
C TYR A 324 -1.01 23.09 -8.39
N LEU A 325 -1.74 22.18 -7.74
CA LEU A 325 -3.13 21.87 -8.14
C LEU A 325 -4.04 23.10 -8.04
N VAL A 326 -3.86 23.94 -7.01
CA VAL A 326 -4.63 25.16 -6.84
C VAL A 326 -4.27 26.22 -7.89
N ILE A 327 -3.00 26.32 -8.30
CA ILE A 327 -2.57 27.15 -9.45
C ILE A 327 -3.23 26.64 -10.74
N LEU A 328 -3.18 25.34 -11.03
CA LEU A 328 -3.81 24.76 -12.22
C LEU A 328 -5.32 25.02 -12.28
N TYR A 329 -5.99 25.08 -11.12
CA TYR A 329 -7.41 25.46 -11.04
C TYR A 329 -7.63 26.95 -11.30
N ALA A 330 -6.80 27.84 -10.71
CA ALA A 330 -6.83 29.27 -10.96
C ALA A 330 -6.60 29.62 -12.44
N GLU A 331 -5.69 28.88 -13.10
CA GLU A 331 -5.42 28.95 -14.55
C GLU A 331 -6.52 28.28 -15.42
N GLN A 332 -7.58 27.73 -14.83
CA GLN A 332 -8.67 27.01 -15.51
C GLN A 332 -8.20 25.76 -16.29
N LYS A 333 -7.00 25.23 -15.99
CA LYS A 333 -6.44 24.01 -16.59
C LYS A 333 -7.03 22.74 -15.98
N ILE A 334 -7.66 22.82 -14.81
CA ILE A 334 -8.48 21.78 -14.17
C ILE A 334 -9.74 22.39 -13.57
N THR A 335 -10.76 21.58 -13.30
CA THR A 335 -12.04 21.98 -12.70
C THR A 335 -12.07 21.77 -11.19
N GLU A 336 -13.10 22.29 -10.51
CA GLU A 336 -13.24 22.25 -9.04
C GLU A 336 -13.20 20.81 -8.48
N GLU A 337 -13.68 19.83 -9.24
CA GLU A 337 -13.62 18.40 -8.87
C GLU A 337 -12.20 17.94 -8.48
N ALA A 338 -11.19 18.46 -9.17
CA ALA A 338 -9.79 18.12 -8.96
C ALA A 338 -9.19 18.69 -7.67
N LEU A 339 -9.94 19.48 -6.90
CA LEU A 339 -9.55 19.98 -5.58
C LEU A 339 -10.15 19.17 -4.43
N ASN A 340 -10.67 17.96 -4.69
CA ASN A 340 -11.15 17.04 -3.66
C ASN A 340 -10.00 16.34 -2.91
N ILE A 341 -9.23 17.11 -2.14
CA ILE A 341 -7.99 16.70 -1.46
C ILE A 341 -8.19 15.47 -0.55
N ALA A 342 -9.40 15.25 -0.04
CA ALA A 342 -9.74 14.10 0.80
C ALA A 342 -9.59 12.73 0.09
N LEU A 343 -9.43 12.71 -1.25
CA LEU A 343 -9.15 11.50 -2.04
C LEU A 343 -7.65 11.27 -2.28
N PHE A 344 -6.77 12.21 -1.95
CA PHE A 344 -5.35 12.18 -2.30
C PHE A 344 -4.50 11.55 -1.19
N ASN A 345 -4.59 10.22 -1.07
CA ASN A 345 -3.87 9.44 -0.06
C ASN A 345 -3.80 7.95 -0.41
N SER A 346 -2.85 7.21 0.18
CA SER A 346 -2.65 5.77 -0.03
C SER A 346 -3.66 4.88 0.71
N GLN A 347 -4.64 5.43 1.46
CA GLN A 347 -5.62 4.61 2.21
C GLN A 347 -6.49 3.70 1.32
N MET A 348 -6.56 3.95 0.01
CA MET A 348 -7.15 3.01 -0.93
C MET A 348 -6.37 1.69 -1.04
N CYS A 349 -5.03 1.71 -0.91
CA CYS A 349 -4.18 0.53 -0.85
C CYS A 349 -4.37 -0.21 0.48
N PHE A 350 -4.21 0.48 1.61
CA PHE A 350 -4.49 -0.08 2.96
C PHE A 350 -5.88 -0.70 3.08
N ARG A 351 -6.90 -0.07 2.50
CA ARG A 351 -8.26 -0.64 2.44
C ARG A 351 -8.30 -1.93 1.62
N THR A 352 -7.60 -1.99 0.49
CA THR A 352 -7.51 -3.18 -0.36
C THR A 352 -6.82 -4.31 0.40
N PHE A 353 -5.68 -4.05 1.04
CA PHE A 353 -4.98 -5.03 1.89
C PHE A 353 -5.88 -5.54 3.02
N ARG A 354 -6.48 -4.64 3.82
CA ARG A 354 -7.33 -5.04 4.95
C ARG A 354 -8.52 -5.89 4.50
N VAL A 355 -9.14 -5.56 3.36
CA VAL A 355 -10.27 -6.34 2.88
C VAL A 355 -9.81 -7.70 2.32
N ALA A 356 -8.67 -7.77 1.63
CA ALA A 356 -8.07 -9.05 1.22
C ALA A 356 -7.73 -9.94 2.43
N ARG A 357 -7.13 -9.38 3.50
CA ARG A 357 -6.88 -10.10 4.77
C ARG A 357 -8.18 -10.62 5.40
N SER A 358 -9.25 -9.83 5.36
CA SER A 358 -10.57 -10.24 5.89
C SER A 358 -11.31 -11.30 5.05
N MET A 359 -10.78 -11.70 3.88
CA MET A 359 -11.36 -12.74 3.02
C MET A 359 -10.75 -14.13 3.23
N SER A 360 -10.05 -14.34 4.35
CA SER A 360 -9.65 -15.68 4.81
C SER A 360 -10.89 -16.59 4.99
N GLY A 361 -10.68 -17.90 4.91
CA GLY A 361 -11.78 -18.86 5.06
C GLY A 361 -12.40 -18.81 6.46
N PRO A 362 -13.69 -19.18 6.63
CA PRO A 362 -14.26 -19.34 7.96
C PRO A 362 -13.41 -20.36 8.76
N PHE A 363 -13.12 -20.01 10.02
CA PHE A 363 -12.17 -20.70 10.92
C PHE A 363 -10.68 -20.54 10.60
N SER A 364 -10.30 -19.76 9.58
CA SER A 364 -8.90 -19.34 9.38
C SER A 364 -8.63 -18.00 10.04
N SER A 365 -7.87 -18.03 11.13
CA SER A 365 -7.28 -16.85 11.78
C SER A 365 -6.05 -16.31 11.03
N VAL A 366 -5.69 -16.91 9.88
CA VAL A 366 -4.48 -16.55 9.13
C VAL A 366 -4.66 -15.16 8.52
N VAL A 367 -4.06 -14.15 9.16
CA VAL A 367 -4.04 -12.74 8.75
C VAL A 367 -3.16 -12.52 7.50
N ASN A 368 -2.21 -13.42 7.26
CA ASN A 368 -1.23 -13.33 6.20
C ASN A 368 -1.65 -14.16 4.97
N PHE A 369 -1.46 -13.62 3.78
CA PHE A 369 -1.71 -14.31 2.51
C PHE A 369 -0.42 -14.44 1.71
N SER A 370 -0.32 -15.44 0.84
CA SER A 370 0.62 -15.43 -0.27
C SER A 370 0.15 -14.48 -1.39
N VAL A 371 1.04 -14.16 -2.34
CA VAL A 371 0.69 -13.35 -3.52
C VAL A 371 -0.50 -13.95 -4.28
N TYR A 372 -0.53 -15.27 -4.43
CA TYR A 372 -1.59 -16.00 -5.12
C TYR A 372 -2.95 -15.90 -4.40
N GLU A 373 -2.95 -16.02 -3.07
CA GLU A 373 -4.17 -15.89 -2.27
C GLU A 373 -4.70 -14.45 -2.26
N PHE A 374 -3.82 -13.44 -2.30
CA PHE A 374 -4.24 -12.07 -2.52
C PHE A 374 -4.95 -11.89 -3.86
N LEU A 375 -4.36 -12.38 -4.95
CA LEU A 375 -4.95 -12.30 -6.30
C LEU A 375 -6.35 -12.94 -6.33
N GLN A 376 -6.51 -14.13 -5.74
CA GLN A 376 -7.84 -14.76 -5.59
C GLN A 376 -8.82 -13.96 -4.72
N GLY A 377 -8.33 -13.25 -3.70
CA GLY A 377 -9.13 -12.35 -2.87
C GLY A 377 -9.65 -11.14 -3.66
N VAL A 378 -8.79 -10.50 -4.44
CA VAL A 378 -9.16 -9.30 -5.21
C VAL A 378 -10.04 -9.60 -6.43
N GLU A 379 -9.94 -10.79 -7.03
CA GLU A 379 -10.93 -11.29 -8.01
C GLU A 379 -12.35 -11.28 -7.42
N LYS A 380 -12.53 -11.83 -6.21
CA LYS A 380 -13.83 -11.83 -5.51
C LYS A 380 -14.30 -10.39 -5.21
N LEU A 381 -13.38 -9.49 -4.87
CA LEU A 381 -13.70 -8.08 -4.64
C LEU A 381 -14.17 -7.36 -5.90
N ALA A 382 -13.50 -7.56 -7.03
CA ALA A 382 -13.89 -6.96 -8.31
C ALA A 382 -15.29 -7.43 -8.75
N VAL A 383 -15.63 -8.71 -8.50
CA VAL A 383 -16.97 -9.23 -8.70
C VAL A 383 -17.98 -8.54 -7.78
N LEU A 384 -17.74 -8.48 -6.46
CA LEU A 384 -18.61 -7.78 -5.50
C LEU A 384 -18.83 -6.30 -5.84
N GLN A 385 -17.76 -5.56 -6.14
CA GLN A 385 -17.83 -4.15 -6.51
C GLN A 385 -18.73 -3.95 -7.73
N SER A 386 -18.63 -4.82 -8.73
CA SER A 386 -19.44 -4.72 -9.94
C SER A 386 -20.91 -5.08 -9.75
N ILE A 387 -21.23 -6.04 -8.88
CA ILE A 387 -22.61 -6.34 -8.48
C ILE A 387 -23.19 -5.13 -7.75
N LYS A 388 -22.44 -4.56 -6.80
CA LYS A 388 -22.85 -3.38 -6.06
C LYS A 388 -23.11 -2.19 -6.98
N TRP A 389 -22.18 -1.88 -7.89
CA TRP A 389 -22.33 -0.81 -8.87
C TRP A 389 -23.55 -1.02 -9.79
N SER A 390 -23.78 -2.26 -10.22
CA SER A 390 -24.96 -2.64 -11.01
C SER A 390 -26.28 -2.51 -10.21
N SER A 391 -26.26 -2.71 -8.88
CA SER A 391 -27.41 -2.49 -8.00
C SER A 391 -27.66 -1.02 -7.64
N GLU A 392 -26.62 -0.16 -7.68
CA GLU A 392 -26.78 1.28 -7.47
C GLU A 392 -27.24 2.02 -8.75
N SER A 393 -27.16 1.37 -9.92
CA SER A 393 -27.52 1.93 -11.24
C SER A 393 -28.76 1.31 -11.92
N LYS A 394 -29.36 0.26 -11.36
CA LYS A 394 -30.55 -0.44 -11.89
C LYS A 394 -31.52 -0.81 -10.78
N GLU A 395 -32.76 -1.16 -11.11
CA GLU A 395 -33.78 -1.71 -10.19
C GLU A 395 -33.45 -3.11 -9.60
N ASN A 396 -32.18 -3.47 -9.50
CA ASN A 396 -31.74 -4.67 -8.81
C ASN A 396 -31.86 -4.43 -7.30
N ASN A 397 -32.95 -4.95 -6.69
CA ASN A 397 -33.32 -4.82 -5.26
C ASN A 397 -32.32 -5.41 -4.23
N ILE A 398 -31.05 -5.62 -4.58
CA ILE A 398 -30.00 -6.10 -3.68
C ILE A 398 -29.44 -4.90 -2.89
N ILE A 399 -29.99 -4.68 -1.69
CA ILE A 399 -29.52 -3.63 -0.78
C ILE A 399 -28.32 -4.16 0.01
N PHE A 400 -27.12 -3.68 -0.33
CA PHE A 400 -25.93 -3.95 0.47
C PHE A 400 -26.00 -3.19 1.81
N PRO A 401 -25.79 -3.86 2.96
CA PRO A 401 -25.90 -3.22 4.27
C PRO A 401 -24.82 -2.13 4.44
N LYS A 402 -25.26 -0.88 4.62
CA LYS A 402 -24.39 0.25 4.96
C LYS A 402 -24.17 0.25 6.47
N HIS A 403 -22.92 0.28 6.92
CA HIS A 403 -22.60 0.28 8.35
C HIS A 403 -23.25 1.50 9.03
N HIS A 404 -23.98 1.29 10.13
CA HIS A 404 -24.83 2.32 10.76
C HIS A 404 -24.09 3.65 11.06
N LYS A 405 -22.80 3.60 11.44
CA LYS A 405 -21.94 4.79 11.63
C LYS A 405 -21.74 5.65 10.37
N GLN A 406 -21.84 5.07 9.17
CA GLN A 406 -21.70 5.80 7.90
C GLN A 406 -22.98 6.57 7.54
N SER A 407 -24.16 6.05 7.90
CA SER A 407 -25.46 6.68 7.59
C SER A 407 -25.62 8.07 8.24
N LYS A 408 -25.04 8.28 9.43
CA LYS A 408 -25.15 9.55 10.17
C LYS A 408 -24.29 10.70 9.64
N LYS A 409 -23.28 10.45 8.79
CA LYS A 409 -22.44 11.53 8.23
C LYS A 409 -23.02 12.16 6.96
N THR A 410 -23.73 11.39 6.13
CA THR A 410 -24.22 11.83 4.80
C THR A 410 -25.18 13.02 4.85
N SER A 411 -25.95 13.18 5.93
CA SER A 411 -26.89 14.28 6.11
C SER A 411 -26.24 15.61 6.51
N LEU A 412 -25.03 15.59 7.11
CA LEU A 412 -24.35 16.80 7.56
C LEU A 412 -23.40 17.40 6.52
N THR A 413 -22.97 16.63 5.52
CA THR A 413 -21.96 17.07 4.52
C THR A 413 -22.56 17.81 3.30
N ARG A 414 -23.87 18.09 3.29
CA ARG A 414 -24.54 18.85 2.21
C ARG A 414 -24.43 20.38 2.34
N LEU A 415 -23.70 20.87 3.34
CA LEU A 415 -23.56 22.29 3.67
C LEU A 415 -22.10 22.77 3.64
N THR A 416 -21.39 22.51 2.54
CA THR A 416 -20.28 23.37 2.12
C THR A 416 -20.84 24.32 1.06
N SER A 417 -21.32 25.48 1.52
CA SER A 417 -21.78 26.57 0.66
C SER A 417 -20.69 26.98 -0.31
N THR A 418 -21.05 27.08 -1.59
CA THR A 418 -20.18 27.51 -2.68
C THR A 418 -19.74 28.96 -2.49
N ILE A 419 -18.70 29.17 -1.69
CA ILE A 419 -17.91 30.39 -1.77
C ILE A 419 -16.94 30.16 -2.93
N THR A 420 -17.31 30.65 -4.11
CA THR A 420 -16.39 30.83 -5.23
C THR A 420 -15.35 31.89 -4.84
N ILE A 421 -14.37 31.48 -4.03
CA ILE A 421 -13.15 32.23 -3.84
C ILE A 421 -12.45 32.21 -5.19
N THR A 422 -12.41 33.35 -5.87
CA THR A 422 -11.60 33.54 -7.07
C THR A 422 -10.14 33.44 -6.65
N VAL A 423 -9.57 32.23 -6.70
CA VAL A 423 -8.18 32.02 -6.33
C VAL A 423 -7.30 32.68 -7.38
N THR A 424 -6.51 33.67 -6.95
CA THR A 424 -5.50 34.34 -7.77
C THR A 424 -4.11 33.99 -7.28
N GLU A 425 -3.11 34.11 -8.16
CA GLU A 425 -1.69 33.94 -7.79
C GLU A 425 -1.30 34.86 -6.64
N GLN A 426 -1.68 36.14 -6.69
CA GLN A 426 -1.48 37.11 -5.61
C GLN A 426 -2.14 36.68 -4.29
N ALA A 427 -3.33 36.06 -4.32
CA ALA A 427 -3.96 35.54 -3.12
C ALA A 427 -3.16 34.35 -2.53
N LEU A 428 -2.57 33.50 -3.37
CA LEU A 428 -1.69 32.41 -2.94
C LEU A 428 -0.40 32.96 -2.32
N GLU A 429 0.27 33.93 -2.95
CA GLU A 429 1.46 34.59 -2.41
C GLU A 429 1.20 35.18 -1.02
N VAL A 430 0.13 35.98 -0.88
CA VAL A 430 -0.28 36.56 0.41
C VAL A 430 -0.60 35.48 1.44
N THR A 431 -1.20 34.37 1.02
CA THR A 431 -1.52 33.22 1.89
C THR A 431 -0.25 32.53 2.41
N VAL A 432 0.71 32.24 1.52
CA VAL A 432 1.99 31.60 1.87
C VAL A 432 2.83 32.53 2.77
N PHE A 433 2.87 33.82 2.46
CA PHE A 433 3.55 34.81 3.31
C PHE A 433 2.88 34.94 4.69
N SER A 434 1.55 34.94 4.76
CA SER A 434 0.81 34.95 6.03
C SER A 434 1.08 33.68 6.86
N ALA A 435 1.22 32.53 6.22
CA ALA A 435 1.60 31.28 6.87
C ALA A 435 3.03 31.34 7.43
N TYR A 436 3.96 31.93 6.68
CA TYR A 436 5.35 32.19 7.14
C TYR A 436 5.40 33.11 8.37
N LEU A 437 4.67 34.23 8.35
CA LEU A 437 4.57 35.12 9.50
C LEU A 437 3.98 34.39 10.72
N LYS A 438 2.98 33.54 10.52
CA LYS A 438 2.37 32.75 11.60
C LYS A 438 3.32 31.72 12.19
N ALA A 439 4.07 31.00 11.35
CA ALA A 439 5.07 30.05 11.79
C ALA A 439 6.13 30.71 12.68
N ASN A 440 6.64 31.88 12.28
CA ASN A 440 7.55 32.68 13.09
C ASN A 440 6.92 33.15 14.41
N GLN A 441 5.66 33.61 14.41
CA GLN A 441 4.96 33.99 15.65
C GLN A 441 4.79 32.79 16.60
N ILE A 442 4.50 31.61 16.07
CA ILE A 442 4.37 30.38 16.86
C ILE A 442 5.72 30.03 17.50
N LEU A 443 6.80 30.14 16.74
CA LEU A 443 8.13 29.72 17.17
C LEU A 443 8.84 30.75 18.06
N SER A 444 8.62 32.05 17.88
CA SER A 444 9.15 33.08 18.79
C SER A 444 8.55 32.94 20.21
N VAL A 445 7.27 32.59 20.32
CA VAL A 445 6.62 32.23 21.61
C VAL A 445 7.23 30.96 22.22
N CYS A 446 7.88 30.12 21.42
CA CYS A 446 8.59 28.93 21.86
C CYS A 446 10.10 29.15 22.09
N GLY A 447 10.58 30.40 22.06
CA GLY A 447 12.02 30.71 22.13
C GLY A 447 12.79 30.40 20.84
N LEU A 448 12.16 29.75 19.86
CA LEU A 448 12.72 29.38 18.55
C LEU A 448 12.67 30.57 17.58
N SER A 449 12.99 31.74 18.10
CA SER A 449 13.14 32.97 17.34
C SER A 449 14.44 32.92 16.54
N ILE A 450 14.33 32.82 15.22
CA ILE A 450 15.43 33.11 14.31
C ILE A 450 15.65 34.63 14.32
N LEU A 451 16.39 35.09 15.33
CA LEU A 451 16.87 36.44 15.42
C LEU A 451 18.33 36.45 14.98
N ASN A 452 18.57 37.09 13.84
CA ASN A 452 19.89 37.58 13.48
C ASN A 452 20.44 38.40 14.67
N PRO A 453 21.74 38.35 15.05
CA PRO A 453 22.33 39.15 16.14
C PRO A 453 22.14 40.69 16.03
N TYR A 454 21.42 41.18 15.01
CA TYR A 454 21.04 42.56 14.77
C TYR A 454 19.51 42.78 14.79
N ASP A 455 18.77 42.01 15.58
CA ASP A 455 17.34 42.21 15.92
C ASP A 455 16.37 42.24 14.71
N LYS A 456 16.79 41.69 13.57
CA LYS A 456 15.95 41.56 12.37
C LYS A 456 15.45 40.13 12.22
N MET A 457 14.12 40.04 12.11
CA MET A 457 13.41 38.84 11.67
C MET A 457 14.05 38.31 10.38
N ILE A 458 14.44 37.04 10.39
CA ILE A 458 15.01 36.37 9.22
C ILE A 458 13.99 36.42 8.06
N SER A 459 14.47 36.69 6.84
CA SER A 459 13.58 36.79 5.68
C SER A 459 13.06 35.42 5.25
N PHE A 460 11.93 35.41 4.54
CA PHE A 460 11.36 34.20 3.93
C PHE A 460 12.38 33.43 3.07
N GLU A 461 13.13 34.17 2.26
CA GLU A 461 14.19 33.67 1.40
C GLU A 461 15.33 33.03 2.20
N GLU A 462 15.70 33.66 3.32
CA GLU A 462 16.76 33.20 4.22
C GLU A 462 16.36 31.91 4.97
N VAL A 463 15.13 31.78 5.50
CA VAL A 463 14.66 30.52 6.12
C VAL A 463 14.68 29.35 5.13
N ASN A 464 14.21 29.59 3.90
CA ASN A 464 14.23 28.59 2.85
C ASN A 464 15.69 28.19 2.53
N ARG A 465 16.58 29.17 2.33
CA ARG A 465 18.02 28.97 2.10
C ARG A 465 18.66 28.09 3.19
N LEU A 466 18.36 28.34 4.46
CA LEU A 466 18.91 27.58 5.59
C LEU A 466 18.47 26.12 5.63
N ALA A 467 17.17 25.84 5.45
CA ALA A 467 16.65 24.48 5.47
C ALA A 467 17.27 23.63 4.35
N TYR A 468 17.45 24.21 3.16
CA TYR A 468 17.95 23.48 1.99
C TYR A 468 19.44 23.12 2.04
N LYS A 469 20.32 23.89 2.71
CA LYS A 469 21.77 23.65 2.62
C LYS A 469 22.24 22.30 3.15
N LYS A 470 21.69 21.79 4.25
CA LYS A 470 22.21 20.53 4.86
C LYS A 470 21.49 19.28 4.39
N LEU A 471 20.30 19.38 3.81
CA LEU A 471 19.55 18.25 3.22
C LEU A 471 20.19 17.72 1.92
N SER A 472 21.14 18.44 1.34
CA SER A 472 21.94 18.01 0.17
C SER A 472 23.26 17.33 0.52
N ARG A 473 23.71 17.36 1.79
CA ARG A 473 25.01 16.79 2.20
C ARG A 473 25.06 15.26 2.21
N SER A 474 23.93 14.55 2.27
CA SER A 474 23.90 13.07 2.20
C SER A 474 24.20 12.49 0.81
N LYS A 475 24.60 13.32 -0.17
CA LYS A 475 24.98 12.88 -1.53
C LYS A 475 26.50 12.68 -1.72
N CYS A 476 27.35 12.90 -0.71
CA CYS A 476 28.80 13.00 -0.90
C CYS A 476 29.66 12.08 0.00
N THR A 477 29.36 10.78 0.02
CA THR A 477 30.26 9.74 0.56
C THR A 477 30.50 8.56 -0.40
N THR A 478 29.77 8.44 -1.51
CA THR A 478 29.83 7.27 -2.42
C THR A 478 30.39 7.56 -3.82
N SER A 479 31.05 8.71 -4.04
CA SER A 479 31.69 9.04 -5.32
C SER A 479 32.90 9.98 -5.19
N ASN A 480 34.02 9.48 -4.64
CA ASN A 480 35.41 9.83 -5.05
C ASN A 480 36.50 9.11 -4.21
N LYS A 481 36.64 7.78 -4.34
CA LYS A 481 37.88 7.04 -3.96
C LYS A 481 38.38 6.18 -5.15
N LYS A 482 38.60 6.79 -6.33
CA LYS A 482 39.50 6.26 -7.39
C LYS A 482 40.27 7.40 -8.06
N HIS A 483 41.60 7.24 -8.14
CA HIS A 483 42.60 8.17 -8.69
C HIS A 483 42.85 9.49 -7.93
N ILE A 484 43.60 9.41 -6.82
CA ILE A 484 44.93 10.08 -6.72
C ILE A 484 45.90 9.07 -6.08
N LYS A 485 47.12 8.95 -6.61
CA LYS A 485 48.26 8.28 -5.96
C LYS A 485 49.32 9.34 -5.64
N SER A 486 49.50 9.66 -4.37
CA SER A 486 50.78 10.13 -3.81
C SER A 486 50.67 10.27 -2.29
N ASN A 487 51.65 9.73 -1.59
CA ASN A 487 51.88 9.77 -0.14
C ASN A 487 51.47 11.08 0.53
N GLU A 488 50.80 10.99 1.68
CA GLU A 488 51.40 11.32 2.98
C GLU A 488 50.57 10.61 4.08
N ASN A 489 51.18 10.34 5.23
CA ASN A 489 50.52 9.67 6.35
C ASN A 489 49.71 10.68 7.14
N ASP A 490 48.56 10.27 7.67
CA ASP A 490 48.17 10.52 9.07
C ASP A 490 46.99 9.59 9.43
N ASP A 491 46.95 9.14 10.68
CA ASP A 491 45.97 8.17 11.20
C ASP A 491 44.61 8.83 11.47
N GLU A 492 43.51 8.21 11.04
CA GLU A 492 42.20 8.34 11.68
C GLU A 492 41.34 7.10 11.30
N ASN A 493 40.72 6.45 12.29
CA ASN A 493 40.00 5.19 12.09
C ASN A 493 38.64 5.42 11.39
N GLU A 494 38.42 4.76 10.25
CA GLU A 494 37.09 4.54 9.68
C GLU A 494 36.52 3.26 10.37
N ASP A 495 35.70 3.41 11.42
CA ASP A 495 34.90 2.31 11.97
C ASP A 495 33.72 2.01 11.02
N ASP A 496 33.44 0.73 10.77
CA ASP A 496 32.41 0.27 9.83
C ASP A 496 30.99 0.44 10.41
N ASP A 497 30.11 1.18 9.72
CA ASP A 497 28.68 1.25 10.00
C ASP A 497 27.97 -0.05 9.55
N GLU A 498 27.96 -1.09 10.40
CA GLU A 498 27.01 -2.21 10.31
C GLU A 498 25.69 -1.82 11.02
N ASP A 499 24.66 -1.46 10.25
CA ASP A 499 23.29 -1.21 10.76
C ASP A 499 22.64 -2.55 11.20
N GLU A 500 22.92 -3.02 12.42
CA GLU A 500 22.10 -4.02 13.12
C GLU A 500 20.89 -3.34 13.77
N ASP A 501 19.74 -3.34 13.08
CA ASP A 501 18.45 -2.99 13.68
C ASP A 501 17.96 -4.16 14.57
N GLU A 502 18.11 -4.05 15.90
CA GLU A 502 17.45 -4.95 16.86
C GLU A 502 15.96 -4.59 17.00
N ASP A 503 15.08 -5.54 16.63
CA ASP A 503 13.63 -5.44 16.83
C ASP A 503 13.26 -5.59 18.34
N GLU A 504 13.10 -4.47 19.06
CA GLU A 504 12.51 -4.47 20.41
C GLU A 504 10.98 -4.69 20.38
N ASP A 505 10.57 -5.95 20.38
CA ASP A 505 9.19 -6.39 20.65
C ASP A 505 8.87 -6.31 22.17
N GLU A 506 8.35 -5.16 22.64
CA GLU A 506 7.69 -5.06 23.96
C GLU A 506 6.22 -4.62 23.85
N ASP A 507 5.29 -5.57 24.01
CA ASP A 507 4.08 -5.40 24.84
C ASP A 507 3.32 -6.74 25.01
N ASN A 508 3.78 -7.62 25.91
CA ASN A 508 3.01 -8.82 26.27
C ASN A 508 3.28 -9.39 27.68
N GLU A 509 3.12 -8.58 28.73
CA GLU A 509 2.94 -9.09 30.10
C GLU A 509 1.71 -8.49 30.81
N GLN A 510 0.65 -9.32 30.95
CA GLN A 510 -0.06 -9.50 32.24
C GLN A 510 -1.11 -10.62 32.17
N HIS A 511 -0.70 -11.85 32.53
CA HIS A 511 -1.21 -12.51 33.75
C HIS A 511 -0.66 -13.93 33.90
N ARG A 512 0.35 -14.10 34.75
CA ARG A 512 0.62 -15.37 35.44
C ARG A 512 -0.14 -15.41 36.77
N SER A 513 -0.87 -16.49 37.03
CA SER A 513 -1.10 -16.96 38.41
C SER A 513 -1.36 -18.47 38.48
N ASN A 514 -0.33 -19.19 38.93
CA ASN A 514 -0.34 -20.47 39.65
C ASN A 514 -1.46 -21.49 39.39
N ARG A 515 -1.05 -22.68 38.91
CA ARG A 515 -1.13 -23.89 39.75
C ARG A 515 -0.13 -24.97 39.34
N GLN A 516 0.72 -25.38 40.27
CA GLN A 516 1.48 -26.64 40.18
C GLN A 516 0.53 -27.84 40.32
N ARG A 517 0.75 -28.90 39.54
CA ARG A 517 0.63 -30.27 40.04
C ARG A 517 1.37 -31.29 39.16
N SER A 518 2.34 -31.96 39.80
CA SER A 518 2.77 -33.37 39.66
C SER A 518 2.67 -34.09 38.31
N GLU A 519 3.82 -34.67 37.95
CA GLU A 519 4.03 -35.82 37.08
C GLU A 519 2.95 -36.91 37.21
N SER A 520 2.42 -37.38 36.08
CA SER A 520 2.57 -38.76 35.56
C SER A 520 1.46 -39.06 34.54
N ASP A 521 1.84 -39.34 33.29
CA ASP A 521 1.50 -40.61 32.61
C ASP A 521 1.91 -40.58 31.13
N ILE A 522 2.42 -41.72 30.67
CA ILE A 522 2.86 -41.97 29.29
C ILE A 522 1.68 -42.58 28.52
N VAL A 523 1.20 -41.88 27.49
CA VAL A 523 0.37 -42.48 26.43
C VAL A 523 0.78 -41.86 25.08
N ASP A 524 1.17 -42.70 24.13
CA ASP A 524 1.32 -42.34 22.72
C ASP A 524 -0.05 -41.99 22.13
N GLU A 525 -0.21 -40.83 21.49
CA GLU A 525 -1.39 -40.57 20.65
C GLU A 525 -1.07 -39.69 19.43
N HIS A 526 -0.99 -40.39 18.29
CA HIS A 526 -1.22 -40.01 16.89
C HIS A 526 -1.08 -38.56 16.38
N ASP A 527 -0.27 -38.42 15.32
CA ASP A 527 -0.33 -37.33 14.33
C ASP A 527 -1.76 -37.12 13.78
N GLU A 528 -2.34 -35.94 14.00
CA GLU A 528 -3.57 -35.53 13.31
C GLU A 528 -3.27 -35.12 11.86
N SER A 529 -3.50 -36.06 10.94
CA SER A 529 -3.46 -35.79 9.50
C SER A 529 -4.58 -34.83 9.08
N THR A 530 -4.21 -33.75 8.38
CA THR A 530 -5.19 -32.82 7.80
C THR A 530 -5.86 -33.49 6.59
N SER A 531 -7.15 -33.81 6.71
CA SER A 531 -7.91 -34.50 5.67
C SER A 531 -8.05 -33.66 4.40
N ILE A 532 -7.37 -34.11 3.35
CA ILE A 532 -7.60 -33.68 1.96
C ILE A 532 -8.76 -34.53 1.40
N ASP A 533 -9.53 -34.02 0.44
CA ASP A 533 -10.62 -34.76 -0.21
C ASP A 533 -10.10 -36.07 -0.88
N ASP A 534 -10.18 -37.20 -0.17
CA ASP A 534 -9.60 -38.51 -0.58
C ASP A 534 -10.23 -39.14 -1.84
N PHE A 535 -11.36 -38.62 -2.31
CA PHE A 535 -12.17 -39.25 -3.38
C PHE A 535 -11.49 -39.30 -4.78
N ASP A 536 -10.38 -38.60 -4.99
CA ASP A 536 -9.58 -38.62 -6.24
C ASP A 536 -8.30 -39.50 -6.12
N LEU A 537 -7.85 -39.90 -4.92
CA LEU A 537 -6.53 -40.57 -4.74
C LEU A 537 -6.54 -42.10 -4.86
N ASP A 538 -7.68 -42.76 -4.59
CA ASP A 538 -7.82 -44.22 -4.67
C ASP A 538 -7.61 -44.80 -6.08
N ILE A 539 -7.66 -43.96 -7.12
CA ILE A 539 -7.42 -44.36 -8.51
C ILE A 539 -5.91 -44.62 -8.77
N LEU A 540 -5.01 -44.17 -7.89
CA LEU A 540 -3.54 -44.21 -8.07
C LEU A 540 -2.84 -45.28 -7.22
N LEU A 541 -3.49 -46.41 -6.91
CA LEU A 541 -2.96 -47.44 -6.00
C LEU A 541 -1.83 -48.33 -6.56
N ASN A 542 -1.55 -48.30 -7.87
CA ASN A 542 -0.63 -49.24 -8.53
C ASN A 542 0.72 -48.64 -9.01
N VAL A 543 1.07 -47.42 -8.60
CA VAL A 543 2.35 -46.77 -8.99
C VAL A 543 3.28 -46.70 -7.79
N SER A 544 4.57 -47.03 -7.97
CA SER A 544 5.57 -46.86 -6.92
C SER A 544 5.70 -45.38 -6.53
N ARG A 545 5.46 -45.09 -5.26
CA ARG A 545 5.49 -43.72 -4.71
C ARG A 545 6.85 -43.43 -4.10
N SER A 546 7.39 -42.26 -4.40
CA SER A 546 8.51 -41.67 -3.65
C SER A 546 8.16 -40.24 -3.26
N THR A 547 8.73 -39.76 -2.15
CA THR A 547 8.52 -38.40 -1.66
C THR A 547 9.83 -37.62 -1.66
N ILE A 548 9.80 -36.41 -2.20
CA ILE A 548 10.92 -35.45 -2.13
C ILE A 548 10.37 -34.16 -1.54
N ARG A 549 10.90 -33.75 -0.38
CA ARG A 549 10.49 -32.55 0.38
C ARG A 549 8.97 -32.45 0.62
N GLY A 550 8.26 -33.59 0.69
CA GLY A 550 6.81 -33.65 0.86
C GLY A 550 5.98 -33.77 -0.44
N MET A 551 6.59 -33.63 -1.62
CA MET A 551 5.91 -33.81 -2.90
C MET A 551 5.80 -35.28 -3.28
N HIS A 552 4.63 -35.73 -3.77
CA HIS A 552 4.46 -37.06 -4.32
C HIS A 552 5.00 -37.16 -5.76
N ILE A 553 5.93 -38.07 -5.97
CA ILE A 553 6.55 -38.38 -7.25
C ILE A 553 6.18 -39.80 -7.68
N PHE A 554 5.80 -39.94 -8.95
CA PHE A 554 5.28 -41.13 -9.58
C PHE A 554 6.23 -41.61 -10.69
N ASP A 555 6.51 -42.91 -10.75
CA ASP A 555 7.39 -43.51 -11.77
C ASP A 555 6.73 -43.65 -13.14
N SER A 556 5.40 -43.71 -13.18
CA SER A 556 4.58 -43.78 -14.39
C SER A 556 3.19 -43.20 -14.10
N ILE A 557 2.51 -42.74 -15.14
CA ILE A 557 1.12 -42.25 -15.08
C ILE A 557 0.33 -42.81 -16.24
N ASP A 558 -1.00 -42.83 -16.12
CA ASP A 558 -1.86 -43.08 -17.27
C ASP A 558 -1.77 -41.90 -18.26
N ASN A 559 -1.59 -42.22 -19.54
CA ASN A 559 -1.60 -41.25 -20.63
C ASN A 559 -2.89 -40.41 -20.65
N SER A 560 -4.02 -40.96 -20.18
CA SER A 560 -5.29 -40.21 -20.05
C SER A 560 -5.19 -39.01 -19.08
N GLN A 561 -4.21 -39.02 -18.18
CA GLN A 561 -3.99 -37.98 -17.18
C GLN A 561 -2.73 -37.13 -17.42
N ALA A 562 -2.02 -37.31 -18.55
CA ALA A 562 -0.73 -36.66 -18.81
C ALA A 562 -0.73 -35.14 -18.56
N ASP A 563 -1.80 -34.44 -18.96
CA ASP A 563 -1.96 -32.98 -18.76
C ASP A 563 -2.04 -32.55 -17.28
N SER A 564 -2.35 -33.48 -16.36
CA SER A 564 -2.44 -33.25 -14.92
C SER A 564 -1.12 -33.44 -14.17
N PHE A 565 -0.03 -33.81 -14.85
CA PHE A 565 1.29 -34.00 -14.24
C PHE A 565 2.38 -33.18 -14.95
N PHE A 566 3.46 -32.89 -14.23
CA PHE A 566 4.72 -32.40 -14.79
C PHE A 566 5.66 -33.60 -15.00
N PRO A 567 6.15 -33.87 -16.21
CA PRO A 567 7.29 -34.77 -16.41
C PRO A 567 8.59 -34.08 -15.97
N GLY A 568 9.47 -34.84 -15.33
CA GLY A 568 10.80 -34.40 -14.92
C GLY A 568 11.78 -35.56 -14.94
N GLU A 569 13.04 -35.31 -15.27
CA GLU A 569 14.08 -36.34 -15.20
C GLU A 569 14.76 -36.29 -13.82
N LEU A 570 14.71 -37.40 -13.09
CA LEU A 570 15.33 -37.54 -11.78
C LEU A 570 16.19 -38.81 -11.76
N ASN A 571 17.49 -38.67 -11.48
CA ASN A 571 18.46 -39.77 -11.49
C ASN A 571 18.45 -40.61 -12.79
N GLY A 572 18.36 -39.94 -13.95
CA GLY A 572 18.36 -40.60 -15.26
C GLY A 572 17.06 -41.33 -15.61
N ARG A 573 15.95 -41.04 -14.93
CA ARG A 573 14.62 -41.62 -15.21
C ARG A 573 13.57 -40.53 -15.27
N ILE A 574 12.65 -40.64 -16.23
CA ILE A 574 11.45 -39.80 -16.26
C ILE A 574 10.56 -40.17 -15.07
N LYS A 575 10.15 -39.15 -14.33
CA LYS A 575 9.21 -39.18 -13.22
C LYS A 575 8.09 -38.17 -13.50
N TYR A 576 6.99 -38.32 -12.80
CA TYR A 576 5.81 -37.48 -12.95
C TYR A 576 5.38 -36.91 -11.59
N MET A 577 5.05 -35.63 -11.56
CA MET A 577 4.60 -34.92 -10.35
C MET A 577 3.23 -34.30 -10.60
N HIS A 578 2.23 -34.63 -9.78
CA HIS A 578 0.85 -34.18 -10.04
C HIS A 578 0.67 -32.67 -9.79
N LYS A 579 0.09 -31.95 -10.75
CA LYS A 579 -0.02 -30.48 -10.74
C LYS A 579 -0.82 -29.93 -9.56
N LYS A 580 -1.79 -30.69 -9.01
CA LYS A 580 -2.55 -30.28 -7.79
C LYS A 580 -1.74 -30.48 -6.50
N THR A 581 -0.82 -31.46 -6.45
CA THR A 581 0.03 -31.74 -5.26
C THR A 581 1.37 -31.00 -5.32
N ALA A 582 1.61 -30.20 -6.37
CA ALA A 582 2.68 -29.22 -6.44
C ALA A 582 2.42 -28.00 -5.54
N LYS A 583 2.11 -28.26 -4.27
CA LYS A 583 2.07 -27.29 -3.17
C LYS A 583 3.22 -27.64 -2.23
N LEU A 584 4.24 -26.80 -2.22
CA LEU A 584 5.22 -26.68 -1.14
C LEU A 584 4.84 -25.42 -0.33
#